data_AF-W7BJ38-F1
#
_entry.id   AF-W7BJ38-F1
#
_cell.length_a   1.000
_cell.length_b   1.000
_cell.length_c   1.000
_cell.angle_alpha   90.00
_cell.angle_beta   90.00
_cell.angle_gamma   90.00
#
_symmetry.space_group_name_H-M   'P 1'
#
loop_
_entity.id
_entity.type
_entity.pdbx_description
1 polymer ?
#
loop_
_entity_poly.entity_id
_entity_poly.type
_entity_poly.pdbx_seq_one_letter_code
_entity_poly.pdbx_strand_id
1 'polypeptide(L)'
;MMERDFVAREDWVLSGALSNWGTPLEPLFDVVVFLEVPRDARLERLLIRERARYGEAILPGGSRYQEHLEFVAWASRYEDGDVDVRSKKLHETWFQSLKCPVLRVTGDMTVEEEVKLILAELT
;
A
#
# COMPACT_ATOMS: atom_id res chain seq x y z
N MET A 1 -19.36 -12.50 -2.74
CA MET A 1 -19.86 -11.95 -1.46
C MET A 1 -19.48 -10.49 -1.34
N MET A 2 -18.19 -10.14 -1.50
CA MET A 2 -17.73 -8.75 -1.44
C MET A 2 -18.24 -7.84 -2.59
N GLU A 3 -18.31 -8.33 -3.83
CA GLU A 3 -18.84 -7.56 -4.98
C GLU A 3 -20.24 -6.98 -4.74
N ARG A 4 -21.12 -7.75 -4.07
CA ARG A 4 -22.50 -7.31 -3.79
C ARG A 4 -22.56 -6.14 -2.82
N ASP A 5 -21.56 -6.01 -1.95
CA ASP A 5 -21.48 -4.93 -0.97
C ASP A 5 -21.05 -3.60 -1.63
N PHE A 6 -20.44 -3.66 -2.82
CA PHE A 6 -20.02 -2.49 -3.60
C PHE A 6 -21.09 -2.07 -4.61
N VAL A 7 -21.67 -3.01 -5.36
CA VAL A 7 -22.67 -2.73 -6.40
C VAL A 7 -23.95 -2.08 -5.84
N ALA A 8 -24.27 -2.31 -4.56
CA ALA A 8 -25.43 -1.73 -3.90
C ALA A 8 -25.21 -0.29 -3.40
N ARG A 9 -24.02 0.28 -3.54
CA ARG A 9 -23.70 1.66 -3.11
C ARG A 9 -23.39 2.54 -4.30
N GLU A 10 -23.70 3.83 -4.17
CA GLU A 10 -23.37 4.84 -5.19
C GLU A 10 -21.85 5.03 -5.28
N ASP A 11 -21.19 5.27 -4.14
CA ASP A 11 -19.73 5.48 -4.07
C ASP A 11 -19.09 4.61 -2.98
N TRP A 12 -17.83 4.24 -3.19
CA TRP A 12 -17.03 3.50 -2.20
C TRP A 12 -15.53 3.71 -2.38
N VAL A 13 -14.79 3.56 -1.28
CA VAL A 13 -13.32 3.55 -1.26
C VAL A 13 -12.86 2.23 -0.66
N LEU A 14 -11.95 1.55 -1.35
CA LEU A 14 -11.32 0.31 -0.89
C LEU A 14 -9.81 0.52 -0.79
N SER A 15 -9.22 0.17 0.36
CA SER A 15 -7.77 0.27 0.58
C SER A 15 -7.15 -1.08 0.90
N GLY A 16 -5.96 -1.34 0.35
CA GLY A 16 -5.22 -2.58 0.59
C GLY A 16 -4.31 -2.98 -0.57
N ALA A 17 -3.70 -4.16 -0.45
CA ALA A 17 -2.86 -4.75 -1.50
C ALA A 17 -3.72 -5.52 -2.52
N LEU A 18 -4.47 -4.78 -3.33
CA LEU A 18 -5.47 -5.33 -4.25
C LEU A 18 -4.88 -6.13 -5.41
N SER A 19 -3.62 -5.91 -5.78
CA SER A 19 -2.92 -6.65 -6.84
C SER A 19 -2.91 -8.18 -6.67
N ASN A 20 -3.18 -8.69 -5.47
CA ASN A 20 -3.15 -10.13 -5.18
C ASN A 20 -4.53 -10.81 -5.20
N TRP A 21 -5.62 -10.07 -5.04
CA TRP A 21 -6.96 -10.66 -4.84
C TRP A 21 -8.11 -9.80 -5.39
N GLY A 22 -7.85 -8.54 -5.73
CA GLY A 22 -8.83 -7.57 -6.18
C GLY A 22 -9.29 -7.76 -7.63
N THR A 23 -8.78 -8.77 -8.35
CA THR A 23 -9.08 -9.00 -9.77
C THR A 23 -10.58 -9.00 -10.12
N PRO A 24 -11.48 -9.60 -9.34
CA PRO A 24 -12.92 -9.52 -9.63
C PRO A 24 -13.51 -8.11 -9.48
N LEU A 25 -12.86 -7.24 -8.72
CA LEU A 25 -13.28 -5.86 -8.47
C LEU A 25 -12.66 -4.86 -9.44
N GLU A 26 -11.59 -5.21 -10.16
CA GLU A 26 -10.92 -4.33 -11.13
C GLU A 26 -11.86 -3.69 -12.16
N PRO A 27 -12.88 -4.39 -12.72
CA PRO A 27 -13.82 -3.78 -13.64
C PRO A 27 -14.75 -2.74 -12.99
N LEU A 28 -14.80 -2.67 -11.66
CA LEU A 28 -15.63 -1.74 -10.89
C LEU A 28 -14.86 -0.49 -10.44
N PHE A 29 -13.54 -0.43 -10.67
CA PHE A 29 -12.76 0.76 -10.31
C PHE A 29 -12.95 1.86 -11.35
N ASP A 30 -13.41 3.03 -10.91
CA ASP A 30 -13.36 4.25 -11.72
C ASP A 30 -11.98 4.90 -11.70
N VAL A 31 -11.24 4.70 -10.59
CA VAL A 31 -9.90 5.24 -10.37
C VAL A 31 -9.15 4.35 -9.37
N VAL A 32 -7.84 4.20 -9.56
CA VAL A 32 -6.94 3.63 -8.55
C VAL A 32 -5.98 4.70 -8.08
N VAL A 33 -5.90 4.90 -6.76
CA VAL A 33 -4.92 5.81 -6.15
C VAL A 33 -3.74 5.00 -5.62
N PHE A 34 -2.54 5.31 -6.10
CA PHE A 34 -1.30 4.72 -5.64
C PHE A 34 -0.47 5.74 -4.85
N LEU A 35 -0.32 5.48 -3.55
CA LEU A 35 0.50 6.29 -2.65
C LEU A 35 1.92 5.73 -2.60
N GLU A 36 2.91 6.56 -2.94
CA GLU A 36 4.32 6.19 -2.93
C GLU A 36 5.14 7.15 -2.06
N VAL A 37 5.55 6.67 -0.88
CA VAL A 37 6.48 7.40 -0.01
C VAL A 37 7.92 6.97 -0.34
N PRO A 38 8.89 7.90 -0.43
CA PRO A 38 10.30 7.57 -0.62
C PRO A 38 10.78 6.50 0.34
N ARG A 39 11.62 5.56 -0.14
CA ARG A 39 12.11 4.38 0.59
C ARG A 39 12.53 4.70 2.02
N ASP A 40 13.41 5.67 2.20
CA ASP A 40 14.03 5.94 3.49
C ASP A 40 13.00 6.46 4.50
N ALA A 41 12.17 7.43 4.09
CA ALA A 41 11.07 7.95 4.91
C ALA A 41 10.04 6.85 5.24
N ARG A 42 9.71 5.99 4.27
CA ARG A 42 8.79 4.85 4.47
C ARG A 42 9.34 3.87 5.51
N LEU A 43 10.63 3.52 5.42
CA LEU A 43 11.28 2.58 6.34
C LEU A 43 11.42 3.17 7.74
N GLU A 44 11.79 4.45 7.87
CA GLU A 44 11.84 5.14 9.16
C GLU A 44 10.46 5.12 9.84
N ARG A 45 9.41 5.57 9.13
CA ARG A 45 8.02 5.54 9.61
C ARG A 45 7.58 4.11 9.98
N LEU A 46 8.06 3.10 9.28
CA LEU A 46 7.75 1.70 9.57
C LEU A 46 8.41 1.22 10.87
N LEU A 47 9.70 1.51 11.07
CA LEU A 47 10.44 1.15 12.27
C LEU A 47 9.87 1.83 13.52
N ILE A 48 9.50 3.12 13.42
CA ILE A 48 8.83 3.85 14.50
C ILE A 48 7.53 3.14 14.90
N ARG A 49 6.71 2.73 13.92
CA ARG A 49 5.44 2.04 14.17
C ARG A 49 5.63 0.65 14.77
N GLU A 50 6.62 -0.11 14.30
CA GLU A 50 6.99 -1.42 14.86
C GLU A 50 7.39 -1.28 16.35
N ARG A 51 8.24 -0.30 16.66
CA ARG A 51 8.68 -0.03 18.02
C ARG A 51 7.53 0.42 18.93
N ALA A 52 6.67 1.31 18.44
CA ALA A 52 5.50 1.76 19.19
C ALA A 52 4.51 0.63 19.48
N ARG A 53 4.35 -0.32 18.53
CA ARG A 53 3.40 -1.44 18.67
C ARG A 53 3.92 -2.56 19.55
N TYR A 54 5.19 -2.94 19.42
CA TYR A 54 5.72 -4.15 20.04
C TYR A 54 6.73 -3.88 21.16
N GLY A 55 7.18 -2.63 21.35
CA GLY A 55 8.05 -2.26 22.46
C GLY A 55 9.33 -3.10 22.50
N GLU A 56 9.65 -3.64 23.67
CA GLU A 56 10.86 -4.45 23.90
C GLU A 56 10.83 -5.82 23.22
N ALA A 57 9.66 -6.32 22.81
CA ALA A 57 9.56 -7.63 22.18
C ALA A 57 10.36 -7.75 20.87
N ILE A 58 10.62 -6.62 20.20
CA ILE A 58 11.40 -6.56 18.96
C ILE A 58 12.89 -6.21 19.17
N LEU A 59 13.36 -6.08 20.41
CA LEU A 59 14.78 -5.87 20.71
C LEU A 59 15.52 -7.22 20.76
N PRO A 60 16.88 -7.23 20.67
CA PRO A 60 17.66 -8.45 20.85
C PRO A 60 17.28 -9.21 22.13
N GLY A 61 16.94 -10.49 22.00
CA GLY A 61 16.46 -11.34 23.09
C GLY A 61 14.94 -11.27 23.36
N GLY A 62 14.23 -10.35 22.70
CA GLY A 62 12.77 -10.25 22.73
C GLY A 62 12.09 -11.34 21.91
N SER A 63 10.83 -11.65 22.26
CA SER A 63 10.06 -12.76 21.67
C SER A 63 9.72 -12.58 20.18
N ARG A 64 9.82 -11.36 19.64
CA ARG A 64 9.51 -11.01 18.25
C ARG A 64 10.73 -10.51 17.47
N TYR A 65 11.94 -10.61 18.04
CA TYR A 65 13.15 -10.07 17.42
C TYR A 65 13.37 -10.58 15.99
N GLN A 66 13.28 -11.91 15.81
CA GLN A 66 13.50 -12.53 14.51
C GLN A 66 12.42 -12.15 13.49
N GLU A 67 11.13 -12.20 13.90
CA GLU A 67 10.00 -11.78 13.05
C GLU A 67 10.15 -10.31 12.62
N HIS A 68 10.62 -9.45 13.51
CA HIS A 68 10.87 -8.03 13.21
C HIS A 68 11.98 -7.87 12.17
N LEU A 69 13.11 -8.56 12.31
CA LEU A 69 14.20 -8.50 11.33
C LEU A 69 13.75 -8.99 9.95
N GLU A 70 13.00 -10.11 9.90
CA GLU A 70 12.45 -10.67 8.66
C GLU A 70 11.45 -9.71 8.02
N PHE A 71 10.59 -9.09 8.82
CA PHE A 71 9.63 -8.10 8.35
C PHE A 71 10.31 -6.87 7.74
N VAL A 72 11.31 -6.30 8.43
CA VAL A 72 12.06 -5.13 7.95
C VAL A 72 12.83 -5.47 6.67
N ALA A 73 13.49 -6.63 6.62
CA ALA A 73 14.21 -7.11 5.45
C ALA A 73 13.29 -7.36 4.25
N TRP A 74 12.08 -7.88 4.48
CA TRP A 74 11.06 -8.02 3.44
C TRP A 74 10.55 -6.66 2.97
N ALA A 75 10.21 -5.75 3.89
CA ALA A 75 9.64 -4.45 3.57
C ALA A 75 10.65 -3.49 2.87
N SER A 76 11.95 -3.64 3.12
CA SER A 76 13.01 -2.85 2.46
C SER A 76 13.20 -3.19 0.99
N ARG A 77 12.80 -4.41 0.58
CA ARG A 77 12.91 -4.89 -0.80
C ARG A 77 11.77 -4.43 -1.71
N TYR A 78 10.87 -3.56 -1.25
CA TYR A 78 9.69 -3.17 -2.03
C TYR A 78 10.04 -2.64 -3.43
N GLU A 79 11.01 -1.73 -3.56
CA GLU A 79 11.35 -1.16 -4.87
C GLU A 79 12.22 -2.09 -5.74
N ASP A 80 12.96 -3.01 -5.12
CA ASP A 80 13.91 -3.91 -5.81
C ASP A 80 13.35 -5.33 -6.04
N GLY A 81 12.17 -5.63 -5.49
CA GLY A 81 11.52 -6.94 -5.61
C GLY A 81 10.92 -7.19 -6.99
N ASP A 82 10.67 -8.47 -7.30
CA ASP A 82 10.02 -8.87 -8.55
C ASP A 82 8.51 -9.11 -8.36
N VAL A 83 7.81 -9.57 -9.40
CA VAL A 83 6.36 -9.78 -9.44
C VAL A 83 5.86 -10.92 -8.54
N ASP A 84 6.76 -11.77 -8.04
CA ASP A 84 6.47 -12.87 -7.13
C ASP A 84 6.32 -12.44 -5.67
N VAL A 85 6.73 -11.21 -5.34
CA VAL A 85 6.60 -10.61 -4.02
C VAL A 85 5.82 -9.30 -4.10
N ARG A 86 5.37 -8.78 -2.94
CA ARG A 86 4.76 -7.45 -2.87
C ARG A 86 5.83 -6.39 -3.13
N SER A 87 6.00 -6.03 -4.40
CA SER A 87 6.99 -5.07 -4.89
C SER A 87 6.35 -3.94 -5.69
N LYS A 88 7.13 -2.89 -5.95
CA LYS A 88 6.78 -1.86 -6.92
C LYS A 88 6.57 -2.48 -8.31
N LYS A 89 7.43 -3.40 -8.74
CA LYS A 89 7.32 -4.06 -10.05
C LYS A 89 6.01 -4.84 -10.22
N LEU A 90 5.55 -5.52 -9.18
CA LEU A 90 4.24 -6.17 -9.16
C LEU A 90 3.12 -5.14 -9.39
N HIS A 91 3.12 -4.04 -8.63
CA HIS A 91 2.11 -3.00 -8.77
C HIS A 91 2.15 -2.32 -10.15
N GLU A 92 3.32 -1.99 -10.69
CA GLU A 92 3.44 -1.41 -12.04
C GLU A 92 2.90 -2.36 -13.11
N THR A 93 3.14 -3.66 -12.96
CA THR A 93 2.62 -4.67 -13.88
C THR A 93 1.09 -4.76 -13.77
N TRP A 94 0.57 -4.72 -12.54
CA TRP A 94 -0.87 -4.71 -12.29
C TRP A 94 -1.55 -3.45 -12.85
N PHE A 95 -0.93 -2.27 -12.73
CA PHE A 95 -1.49 -1.04 -13.29
C PHE A 95 -1.69 -1.11 -14.81
N GLN A 96 -0.84 -1.85 -15.52
CA GLN A 96 -0.97 -2.04 -16.96
C GLN A 96 -2.18 -2.90 -17.35
N SER A 97 -2.74 -3.71 -16.43
CA SER A 97 -3.95 -4.49 -16.69
C SER A 97 -5.25 -3.75 -16.39
N LEU A 98 -5.18 -2.61 -15.68
CA LEU A 98 -6.34 -1.84 -15.30
C LEU A 98 -6.91 -1.05 -16.49
N LYS A 99 -8.25 -0.91 -16.51
CA LYS A 99 -8.98 -0.13 -17.53
C LYS A 99 -9.26 1.31 -17.09
N CYS A 100 -9.01 1.61 -15.82
CA CYS A 100 -9.22 2.92 -15.21
C CYS A 100 -7.89 3.68 -15.05
N PRO A 101 -7.92 5.00 -14.89
CA PRO A 101 -6.74 5.78 -14.55
C PRO A 101 -6.13 5.35 -13.22
N VAL A 102 -4.80 5.45 -13.14
CA VAL A 102 -4.04 5.29 -11.89
C VAL A 102 -3.48 6.65 -11.49
N LEU A 103 -4.03 7.25 -10.45
CA LEU A 103 -3.53 8.49 -9.86
C LEU A 103 -2.37 8.18 -8.92
N ARG A 104 -1.22 8.82 -9.16
CA ARG A 104 0.01 8.57 -8.39
C ARG A 104 0.32 9.76 -7.51
N VAL A 105 0.38 9.51 -6.21
CA VAL A 105 0.72 10.52 -5.21
C VAL A 105 2.04 10.11 -4.59
N THR A 106 3.12 10.77 -5.02
CA THR A 106 4.48 10.39 -4.66
C THR A 106 5.12 11.50 -3.83
N GLY A 107 5.64 11.16 -2.65
CA GLY A 107 6.34 12.12 -1.79
C GLY A 107 6.24 11.79 -0.31
N ASP A 108 6.90 12.62 0.49
CA ASP A 108 6.82 12.57 1.95
C ASP A 108 5.85 13.66 2.44
N MET A 109 4.58 13.50 2.08
CA MET A 109 3.52 14.49 2.34
C MET A 109 2.78 14.19 3.65
N THR A 110 2.07 15.20 4.13
CA THR A 110 1.03 15.04 5.14
C THR A 110 -0.22 14.40 4.53
N VAL A 111 -1.06 13.80 5.39
CA VAL A 111 -2.33 13.20 4.94
C VAL A 111 -3.23 14.25 4.28
N GLU A 112 -3.25 15.47 4.84
CA GLU A 112 -4.05 16.58 4.33
C GLU A 112 -3.62 17.00 2.92
N GLU A 113 -2.32 17.03 2.64
CA GLU A 113 -1.77 17.31 1.31
C GLU A 113 -2.11 16.21 0.31
N GLU A 114 -1.93 14.94 0.70
CA GLU A 114 -2.28 13.78 -0.14
C GLU A 114 -3.77 13.80 -0.51
N VAL A 115 -4.65 13.99 0.49
CA VAL A 115 -6.10 14.05 0.27
C VAL A 115 -6.47 15.22 -0.63
N LYS A 116 -5.87 16.40 -0.43
CA LYS A 116 -6.14 17.57 -1.27
C LYS A 116 -5.76 17.33 -2.73
N LEU A 117 -4.60 16.70 -2.98
CA LEU A 117 -4.17 16.35 -4.34
C LEU A 117 -5.12 15.34 -4.98
N ILE A 118 -5.53 14.31 -4.24
CA ILE A 118 -6.45 13.29 -4.76
C ILE A 118 -7.80 13.91 -5.12
N LEU A 119 -8.38 14.70 -4.22
CA LEU A 119 -9.70 15.31 -4.46
C LEU A 119 -9.71 16.29 -5.64
N ALA A 120 -8.58 16.94 -5.95
CA ALA A 120 -8.49 17.82 -7.12
C ALA A 120 -8.57 17.06 -8.47
N GLU A 121 -8.30 15.76 -8.46
CA GLU A 121 -8.29 14.89 -9.65
C GLU A 121 -9.59 14.09 -9.80
N LEU A 122 -10.44 14.05 -8.77
CA LEU A 122 -11.73 13.32 -8.73
C LEU A 122 -12.94 14.21 -9.06
N THR A 123 -12.71 15.31 -9.79
CA THR A 123 -13.72 16.35 -10.05
C THR A 123 -14.61 16.04 -11.26
#